data_AF-A0A202E1T6-F1
#
_entry.id   AF-A0A202E1T6-F1
#
_cell.length_a   1.000
_cell.length_b   1.000
_cell.length_c   1.000
_cell.angle_alpha   90.00
_cell.angle_beta   90.00
_cell.angle_gamma   90.00
#
_symmetry.space_group_name_H-M   'P 1'
#
loop_
_entity.id
_entity.type
_entity.pdbx_description
1 polymer ?
#
loop_
_entity_poly.entity_id
_entity_poly.type
_entity_poly.pdbx_seq_one_letter_code
_entity_poly.pdbx_strand_id
1 'polypeptide(L)'
;AVNKTSNFTLTFTTATAMPVNGDIDIIFPVGFDLTSIGSGDASEADSDGGTLTTSVNGHRMTINTGTGSSGGTEFALTIANLKNPSNYGSYGTFAIQTQDASDVTLDTGTGNTIDIVDPSTLIVTKLADTNDGTCNSDCSLREAITDANSFGDNATIQFKINTCYSATCTIAPTSALPAITVNNLLIDGYTQVGASANSATYPAAMNSTVLVVLDGTGAGGGSEGIDINGGNANTVRGLSIVNFSGYGVLVRASGTNNKIQGNYIGVWNDGTTALGNVTRGVRFESNSNYLGIDGDGVSEAAERNIIASTSGGWNIDLAANSNIVAGNFIGVDKDG
;
A
#
# COMPACT_ATOMS: atom_id res chain seq x y z
N ALA A 1 12.87 -4.54 1.86
CA ALA A 1 12.13 -5.24 2.94
C ALA A 1 12.24 -6.75 2.75
N VAL A 2 11.92 -7.30 1.58
CA VAL A 2 12.25 -8.69 1.23
C VAL A 2 13.73 -8.89 0.89
N ASN A 3 14.26 -10.09 1.13
CA ASN A 3 15.65 -10.51 0.84
C ASN A 3 16.75 -9.60 1.41
N LYS A 4 16.37 -8.61 2.24
CA LYS A 4 17.29 -7.63 2.79
C LYS A 4 17.98 -8.24 3.99
N THR A 5 19.29 -8.10 4.03
CA THR A 5 20.09 -8.39 5.22
C THR A 5 20.12 -7.15 6.11
N SER A 6 19.74 -7.30 7.37
CA SER A 6 19.74 -6.22 8.36
C SER A 6 19.92 -6.75 9.77
N ASN A 7 20.18 -5.83 10.71
CA ASN A 7 20.22 -6.17 12.12
C ASN A 7 18.80 -6.43 12.63
N PHE A 8 18.64 -7.49 13.41
CA PHE A 8 17.43 -7.79 14.17
C PHE A 8 17.70 -7.56 15.65
N THR A 9 16.85 -6.77 16.31
CA THR A 9 16.98 -6.46 17.73
C THR A 9 15.80 -7.04 18.50
N LEU A 10 16.08 -7.62 19.66
CA LEU A 10 15.05 -8.16 20.54
C LEU A 10 15.45 -7.94 22.00
N THR A 11 14.45 -7.78 22.86
CA THR A 11 14.66 -7.66 24.30
C THR A 11 13.75 -8.62 25.04
N PHE A 12 14.29 -9.32 26.03
CA PHE A 12 13.52 -10.18 26.92
C PHE A 12 14.16 -10.25 28.31
N THR A 13 13.39 -10.62 29.31
CA THR A 13 13.87 -10.79 30.68
C THR A 13 13.76 -12.26 31.08
N THR A 14 14.82 -12.83 31.64
CA THR A 14 14.80 -14.21 32.17
C THR A 14 14.01 -14.26 33.47
N ALA A 15 13.25 -15.33 33.68
CA ALA A 15 12.62 -15.57 34.98
C ALA A 15 13.56 -16.39 35.86
N THR A 16 14.26 -17.34 35.25
CA THR A 16 15.18 -18.27 35.91
C THR A 16 16.63 -17.81 35.70
N ALA A 17 17.48 -18.01 36.71
CA ALA A 17 18.91 -17.76 36.59
C ALA A 17 19.52 -18.70 35.53
N MET A 18 20.33 -18.15 34.62
CA MET A 18 21.05 -18.96 33.65
C MET A 18 22.39 -19.42 34.22
N PRO A 19 22.74 -20.71 34.11
CA PRO A 19 24.05 -21.19 34.53
C PRO A 19 25.16 -20.70 33.57
N VAL A 20 26.42 -20.85 33.97
CA VAL A 20 27.57 -20.63 33.08
C VAL A 20 27.45 -21.56 31.86
N ASN A 21 27.66 -20.99 30.67
CA ASN A 21 27.45 -21.64 29.37
C ASN A 21 26.00 -22.06 29.10
N GLY A 22 25.02 -21.43 29.74
CA GLY A 22 23.63 -21.55 29.32
C GLY A 22 23.41 -20.95 27.93
N ASP A 23 22.36 -21.41 27.26
CA ASP A 23 22.05 -21.05 25.89
C ASP A 23 20.73 -20.26 25.79
N ILE A 24 20.69 -19.34 24.82
CA ILE A 24 19.49 -18.65 24.38
C ILE A 24 19.18 -19.16 22.97
N ASP A 25 18.11 -19.93 22.86
CA ASP A 25 17.60 -20.44 21.59
C ASP A 25 16.51 -19.54 21.05
N ILE A 26 16.69 -19.06 19.83
CA ILE A 26 15.72 -18.26 19.08
C ILE A 26 15.31 -19.06 17.85
N ILE A 27 14.01 -19.35 17.77
CA ILE A 27 13.42 -20.07 16.65
C ILE A 27 12.68 -19.05 15.79
N PHE A 28 13.25 -18.78 14.61
CA PHE A 28 12.67 -17.85 13.65
C PHE A 28 11.53 -18.51 12.87
N PRO A 29 10.51 -17.75 12.46
CA PRO A 29 9.50 -18.28 11.57
C PRO A 29 10.07 -18.69 10.21
N VAL A 30 9.35 -19.61 9.54
CA VAL A 30 9.73 -20.09 8.20
C VAL A 30 9.80 -18.91 7.23
N GLY A 31 10.91 -18.83 6.49
CA GLY A 31 11.15 -17.80 5.48
C GLY A 31 12.35 -16.92 5.80
N PHE A 32 12.71 -16.76 7.07
CA PHE A 32 13.96 -16.09 7.44
C PHE A 32 15.17 -16.95 7.07
N ASP A 33 16.20 -16.33 6.51
CA ASP A 33 17.44 -16.97 6.12
C ASP A 33 18.55 -16.58 7.10
N LEU A 34 18.98 -17.57 7.88
CA LEU A 34 20.01 -17.43 8.92
C LEU A 34 21.40 -17.88 8.42
N THR A 35 21.54 -18.30 7.15
CA THR A 35 22.77 -18.95 6.66
C THR A 35 23.99 -18.02 6.64
N SER A 36 23.77 -16.71 6.68
CA SER A 36 24.82 -15.69 6.72
C SER A 36 25.20 -15.24 8.13
N ILE A 37 24.54 -15.76 9.17
CA ILE A 37 24.85 -15.44 10.57
C ILE A 37 26.08 -16.25 11.00
N GLY A 38 27.16 -15.55 11.34
CA GLY A 38 28.39 -16.09 11.88
C GLY A 38 28.46 -16.04 13.41
N SER A 39 29.45 -16.73 13.98
CA SER A 39 29.59 -16.95 15.42
C SER A 39 29.72 -15.67 16.28
N GLY A 40 30.07 -14.53 15.69
CA GLY A 40 30.21 -13.23 16.36
C GLY A 40 29.10 -12.22 16.03
N ASP A 41 28.03 -12.66 15.38
CA ASP A 41 26.97 -11.75 14.90
C ASP A 41 25.88 -11.47 15.95
N ALA A 42 25.96 -12.08 17.14
CA ALA A 42 25.15 -11.67 18.29
C ALA A 42 25.96 -10.75 19.21
N SER A 43 25.32 -9.67 19.63
CA SER A 43 25.83 -8.74 20.64
C SER A 43 24.71 -8.41 21.63
N GLU A 44 25.11 -8.08 22.86
CA GLU A 44 24.21 -7.71 23.94
C GLU A 44 24.64 -6.34 24.45
N ALA A 45 23.68 -5.42 24.63
CA ALA A 45 23.98 -4.02 24.89
C ALA A 45 24.55 -3.78 26.29
N ASP A 46 24.11 -4.56 27.28
CA ASP A 46 24.38 -4.33 28.70
C ASP A 46 25.53 -5.21 29.25
N SER A 47 26.12 -6.05 28.40
CA SER A 47 27.13 -7.06 28.73
C SER A 47 26.71 -8.06 29.81
N ASP A 48 25.40 -8.31 29.92
CA ASP A 48 24.81 -9.25 30.88
C ASP A 48 25.06 -10.71 30.47
N GLY A 49 25.25 -10.95 29.17
CA GLY A 49 25.73 -12.21 28.62
C GLY A 49 27.16 -12.09 28.13
N GLY A 50 28.13 -12.44 28.97
CA GLY A 50 29.59 -12.33 28.77
C GLY A 50 30.09 -12.26 27.32
N THR A 51 30.67 -13.34 26.80
CA THR A 51 31.10 -13.40 25.38
C THR A 51 30.11 -14.26 24.64
N LEU A 52 29.28 -13.64 23.82
CA LEU A 52 28.28 -14.35 23.04
C LEU A 52 28.94 -15.12 21.89
N THR A 53 28.53 -16.36 21.72
CA THR A 53 28.86 -17.14 20.52
C THR A 53 27.59 -17.72 19.93
N THR A 54 27.46 -17.66 18.61
CA THR A 54 26.25 -18.10 17.92
C THR A 54 26.50 -19.38 17.11
N SER A 55 25.45 -20.20 16.98
CA SER A 55 25.37 -21.28 16.01
C SER A 55 23.97 -21.34 15.41
N VAL A 56 23.86 -21.85 14.18
CA VAL A 56 22.60 -21.91 13.44
C VAL A 56 22.36 -23.33 12.95
N ASN A 57 21.15 -23.83 13.19
CA ASN A 57 20.66 -25.09 12.65
C ASN A 57 19.26 -24.88 12.06
N GLY A 58 19.19 -24.70 10.74
CA GLY A 58 17.96 -24.38 10.03
C GLY A 58 17.42 -23.02 10.49
N HIS A 59 16.23 -23.02 11.11
CA HIS A 59 15.56 -21.81 11.61
C HIS A 59 15.82 -21.56 13.11
N ARG A 60 16.62 -22.41 13.76
CA ARG A 60 17.02 -22.24 15.15
C ARG A 60 18.40 -21.60 15.20
N MET A 61 18.51 -20.50 15.93
CA MET A 61 19.77 -19.87 16.31
C MET A 61 19.98 -20.11 17.80
N THR A 62 21.15 -20.61 18.16
CA THR A 62 21.58 -20.82 19.55
C THR A 62 22.66 -19.80 19.88
N ILE A 63 22.50 -19.10 20.99
CA ILE A 63 23.46 -18.11 21.49
C ILE A 63 23.94 -18.56 22.87
N ASN A 64 25.20 -18.96 22.96
CA ASN A 64 25.82 -19.29 24.24
C ASN A 64 26.29 -18.01 24.93
N THR A 65 25.93 -17.82 26.19
CA THR A 65 26.25 -16.59 26.95
C THR A 65 27.66 -16.59 27.54
N GLY A 66 28.33 -17.74 27.60
CA GLY A 66 29.67 -17.97 28.20
C GLY A 66 29.76 -17.72 29.71
N THR A 67 28.80 -17.03 30.29
CA THR A 67 28.73 -16.63 31.71
C THR A 67 27.29 -16.81 32.21
N GLY A 68 27.14 -17.06 33.51
CA GLY A 68 25.81 -17.18 34.11
C GLY A 68 25.20 -15.82 34.40
N SER A 69 23.87 -15.78 34.47
CA SER A 69 23.08 -14.59 34.81
C SER A 69 22.08 -14.89 35.93
N SER A 70 21.66 -13.84 36.65
CA SER A 70 20.59 -13.96 37.64
C SER A 70 19.23 -14.09 36.98
N GLY A 71 18.24 -14.64 37.71
CA GLY A 71 16.85 -14.47 37.31
C GLY A 71 16.46 -12.99 37.39
N GLY A 72 15.66 -12.52 36.44
CA GLY A 72 15.29 -11.11 36.28
C GLY A 72 16.28 -10.30 35.44
N THR A 73 17.29 -10.92 34.83
CA THR A 73 18.23 -10.26 33.92
C THR A 73 17.55 -9.97 32.58
N GLU A 74 17.69 -8.75 32.08
CA GLU A 74 17.25 -8.36 30.74
C GLU A 74 18.37 -8.64 29.73
N PHE A 75 18.02 -9.16 28.56
CA PHE A 75 18.95 -9.34 27.44
C PHE A 75 18.47 -8.47 26.29
N ALA A 76 19.24 -7.44 25.93
CA ALA A 76 18.98 -6.59 24.77
C ALA A 76 19.88 -7.02 23.60
N LEU A 77 19.44 -8.04 22.86
CA LEU A 77 20.23 -8.66 21.80
C LEU A 77 20.10 -7.93 20.48
N THR A 78 21.23 -7.79 19.78
CA THR A 78 21.31 -7.42 18.36
C THR A 78 21.95 -8.57 17.59
N ILE A 79 21.23 -9.07 16.57
CA ILE A 79 21.66 -10.13 15.66
C ILE A 79 21.92 -9.51 14.30
N ALA A 80 23.18 -9.50 13.86
CA ALA A 80 23.59 -9.07 12.54
C ALA A 80 23.35 -10.16 11.48
N ASN A 81 23.39 -9.76 10.22
CA ASN A 81 23.37 -10.65 9.05
C ASN A 81 22.13 -11.56 8.89
N LEU A 82 21.06 -11.33 9.65
CA LEU A 82 19.77 -11.97 9.41
C LEU A 82 19.18 -11.47 8.09
N LYS A 83 18.78 -12.39 7.22
CA LYS A 83 18.15 -12.06 5.94
C LYS A 83 16.65 -12.30 5.98
N ASN A 84 15.91 -11.26 5.62
CA ASN A 84 14.45 -11.29 5.56
C ASN A 84 13.94 -12.25 4.47
N PRO A 85 12.71 -12.79 4.64
CA PRO A 85 12.02 -13.58 3.63
C PRO A 85 11.97 -12.98 2.23
N SER A 86 11.78 -13.83 1.23
CA SER A 86 11.75 -13.44 -0.19
C SER A 86 10.43 -12.81 -0.66
N ASN A 87 9.36 -12.91 0.16
CA ASN A 87 8.05 -12.36 -0.14
C ASN A 87 7.59 -11.40 0.96
N TYR A 88 6.71 -10.48 0.60
CA TYR A 88 5.98 -9.66 1.58
C TYR A 88 4.94 -10.50 2.30
N GLY A 89 4.61 -10.14 3.54
CA GLY A 89 3.58 -10.79 4.31
C GLY A 89 3.87 -10.85 5.81
N SER A 90 2.92 -11.43 6.54
CA SER A 90 3.06 -11.72 7.96
C SER A 90 3.68 -13.10 8.16
N TYR A 91 4.75 -13.16 8.94
CA TYR A 91 5.53 -14.37 9.16
C TYR A 91 5.29 -14.99 10.55
N GLY A 92 4.37 -14.46 11.35
CA GLY A 92 4.12 -14.96 12.71
C GLY A 92 5.22 -14.56 13.70
N THR A 93 5.28 -15.25 14.84
CA THR A 93 6.12 -14.92 16.01
C THR A 93 7.37 -15.78 16.08
N PHE A 94 8.47 -15.25 16.63
CA PHE A 94 9.61 -16.06 17.04
C PHE A 94 9.37 -16.71 18.42
N ALA A 95 9.96 -17.87 18.67
CA ALA A 95 10.00 -18.49 19.99
C ALA A 95 11.38 -18.31 20.61
N ILE A 96 11.44 -18.04 21.91
CA ILE A 96 12.67 -17.92 22.68
C ILE A 96 12.67 -19.02 23.74
N GLN A 97 13.80 -19.68 23.94
CA GLN A 97 14.03 -20.59 25.04
C GLN A 97 15.37 -20.25 25.70
N THR A 98 15.42 -20.20 27.02
CA THR A 98 16.71 -20.27 27.72
C THR A 98 16.94 -21.71 28.16
N GLN A 99 18.18 -22.17 28.11
CA GLN A 99 18.55 -23.55 28.44
C GLN A 99 19.78 -23.59 29.34
N ASP A 100 19.91 -24.67 30.11
CA ASP A 100 21.17 -24.98 30.78
C ASP A 100 22.19 -25.59 29.80
N ALA A 101 23.41 -25.84 30.28
CA ALA A 101 24.49 -26.41 29.47
C ALA A 101 24.25 -27.89 29.02
N SER A 102 23.10 -28.47 29.36
CA SER A 102 22.66 -29.82 28.95
C SER A 102 21.40 -29.76 28.08
N ASP A 103 21.12 -28.61 27.47
CA ASP A 103 19.97 -28.34 26.60
C ASP A 103 18.60 -28.48 27.31
N VAL A 104 18.57 -28.41 28.65
CA VAL A 104 17.30 -28.43 29.40
C VAL A 104 16.72 -27.03 29.42
N THR A 105 15.48 -26.89 28.92
CA THR A 105 14.75 -25.62 28.93
C THR A 105 14.51 -25.10 30.35
N LEU A 106 14.92 -23.87 30.60
CA LEU A 106 14.72 -23.11 31.83
C LEU A 106 13.49 -22.21 31.71
N ASP A 107 13.48 -21.31 30.70
CA ASP A 107 12.37 -20.42 30.40
C ASP A 107 11.94 -20.54 28.93
N THR A 108 10.69 -20.15 28.64
CA THR A 108 10.17 -20.01 27.27
C THR A 108 9.46 -18.67 27.09
N GLY A 109 9.63 -18.05 25.93
CA GLY A 109 8.96 -16.82 25.55
C GLY A 109 8.51 -16.85 24.08
N THR A 110 7.63 -15.93 23.72
CA THR A 110 7.19 -15.73 22.34
C THR A 110 7.31 -14.25 22.00
N GLY A 111 7.92 -13.97 20.86
CA GLY A 111 8.10 -12.63 20.34
C GLY A 111 6.86 -12.06 19.70
N ASN A 112 6.99 -10.82 19.20
CA ASN A 112 5.97 -10.20 18.38
C ASN A 112 5.91 -10.82 16.98
N THR A 113 4.77 -10.65 16.32
CA THR A 113 4.62 -10.96 14.90
C THR A 113 5.55 -10.07 14.08
N ILE A 114 6.19 -10.64 13.05
CA ILE A 114 7.01 -9.89 12.09
C ILE A 114 6.29 -9.81 10.75
N ASP A 115 6.09 -8.59 10.26
CA ASP A 115 5.56 -8.31 8.94
C ASP A 115 6.67 -7.76 8.03
N ILE A 116 6.87 -8.40 6.89
CA ILE A 116 7.69 -7.86 5.80
C ILE A 116 6.74 -7.09 4.89
N VAL A 117 6.67 -5.79 5.10
CA VAL A 117 5.78 -4.91 4.33
C VAL A 117 6.47 -4.38 3.07
N ASP A 118 5.70 -4.22 2.00
CA ASP A 118 6.15 -3.51 0.82
C ASP A 118 6.12 -2.01 1.10
N PRO A 119 7.29 -1.33 1.20
CA PRO A 119 7.32 0.10 1.48
C PRO A 119 6.70 0.92 0.35
N SER A 120 6.48 0.34 -0.84
CA SER A 120 5.80 1.00 -1.95
C SER A 120 4.27 0.88 -1.89
N THR A 121 3.72 0.11 -0.94
CA THR A 121 2.27 0.03 -0.72
C THR A 121 1.82 1.02 0.35
N LEU A 122 1.01 1.99 -0.06
CA LEU A 122 0.43 3.03 0.77
C LEU A 122 -1.04 2.73 0.99
N ILE A 123 -1.48 2.68 2.25
CA ILE A 123 -2.84 2.29 2.59
C ILE A 123 -3.57 3.50 3.15
N VAL A 124 -4.50 4.06 2.38
CA VAL A 124 -5.42 5.11 2.84
C VAL A 124 -6.37 4.51 3.86
N THR A 125 -6.33 4.99 5.10
CA THR A 125 -7.12 4.46 6.23
C THR A 125 -8.25 5.37 6.69
N LYS A 126 -8.28 6.63 6.23
CA LYS A 126 -9.25 7.65 6.69
C LYS A 126 -9.89 8.46 5.55
N LEU A 127 -11.07 9.00 5.87
CA LEU A 127 -11.82 9.92 5.01
C LEU A 127 -11.31 11.36 5.07
N ALA A 128 -10.71 11.74 6.20
CA ALA A 128 -10.28 13.11 6.46
C ALA A 128 -9.09 13.51 5.56
N ASP A 129 -9.21 14.65 4.90
CA ASP A 129 -8.14 15.26 4.11
C ASP A 129 -7.18 16.03 5.03
N THR A 130 -6.31 15.30 5.74
CA THR A 130 -5.22 15.89 6.53
C THR A 130 -3.87 15.65 5.86
N ASN A 131 -2.86 16.37 6.36
CA ASN A 131 -1.47 16.19 5.95
C ASN A 131 -0.54 16.39 7.15
N ASP A 132 -0.11 15.29 7.79
CA ASP A 132 0.97 15.29 8.78
C ASP A 132 2.36 15.08 8.16
N GLY A 133 2.41 14.83 6.84
CA GLY A 133 3.62 14.66 6.05
C GLY A 133 4.07 13.20 5.86
N THR A 134 3.35 12.19 6.35
CA THR A 134 3.69 10.79 6.10
C THR A 134 2.48 9.86 6.14
N CYS A 135 2.34 9.02 5.12
CA CYS A 135 1.35 7.95 5.06
C CYS A 135 1.73 6.79 6.00
N ASN A 136 1.24 6.83 7.23
CA ASN A 136 1.45 5.79 8.26
C ASN A 136 0.11 5.12 8.65
N SER A 137 -0.07 4.75 9.92
CA SER A 137 -1.34 4.22 10.45
C SER A 137 -2.56 5.11 10.22
N ASP A 138 -2.36 6.43 10.13
CA ASP A 138 -3.42 7.42 9.92
C ASP A 138 -3.25 8.11 8.56
N CYS A 139 -3.29 7.36 7.46
CA CYS A 139 -2.98 7.90 6.14
C CYS A 139 -4.23 8.39 5.38
N SER A 140 -4.22 9.65 4.94
CA SER A 140 -5.14 10.26 4.00
C SER A 140 -4.73 9.99 2.54
N LEU A 141 -5.64 10.17 1.59
CA LEU A 141 -5.29 10.09 0.17
C LEU A 141 -4.23 11.14 -0.23
N ARG A 142 -4.26 12.33 0.38
CA ARG A 142 -3.26 13.38 0.14
C ARG A 142 -1.86 12.96 0.61
N GLU A 143 -1.76 12.36 1.79
CA GLU A 143 -0.52 11.81 2.32
C GLU A 143 -0.03 10.67 1.42
N ALA A 144 -0.92 9.76 1.01
CA ALA A 144 -0.58 8.68 0.09
C ALA A 144 -0.04 9.17 -1.26
N ILE A 145 -0.64 10.19 -1.89
CA ILE A 145 -0.11 10.73 -3.15
C ILE A 145 1.23 11.45 -2.94
N THR A 146 1.36 12.20 -1.84
CA THR A 146 2.62 12.88 -1.49
C THR A 146 3.77 11.90 -1.30
N ASP A 147 3.53 10.82 -0.57
CA ASP A 147 4.51 9.77 -0.32
C ASP A 147 4.81 8.97 -1.59
N ALA A 148 3.78 8.63 -2.39
CA ALA A 148 3.95 8.00 -3.71
C ALA A 148 4.90 8.79 -4.61
N ASN A 149 4.74 10.12 -4.65
CA ASN A 149 5.65 10.99 -5.40
C ASN A 149 7.09 11.00 -4.85
N SER A 150 7.29 10.62 -3.58
CA SER A 150 8.59 10.63 -2.90
C SER A 150 9.31 9.28 -2.95
N PHE A 151 8.61 8.16 -3.17
CA PHE A 151 9.24 6.82 -3.27
C PHE A 151 10.04 6.59 -4.56
N GLY A 152 9.75 7.34 -5.62
CA GLY A 152 10.11 6.95 -6.98
C GLY A 152 9.09 5.97 -7.56
N ASP A 153 9.46 5.20 -8.58
CA ASP A 153 8.49 4.42 -9.36
C ASP A 153 7.92 3.18 -8.63
N ASN A 154 6.76 2.70 -9.07
CA ASN A 154 6.08 1.46 -8.62
C ASN A 154 5.35 1.54 -7.27
N ALA A 155 4.89 2.72 -6.88
CA ALA A 155 4.01 2.85 -5.72
C ALA A 155 2.61 2.23 -5.98
N THR A 156 1.97 1.71 -4.95
CA THR A 156 0.56 1.28 -4.97
C THR A 156 -0.20 1.95 -3.86
N ILE A 157 -1.24 2.71 -4.18
CA ILE A 157 -2.18 3.28 -3.23
C ILE A 157 -3.41 2.37 -3.15
N GLN A 158 -3.60 1.79 -1.97
CA GLN A 158 -4.76 0.97 -1.59
C GLN A 158 -5.65 1.72 -0.60
N PHE A 159 -6.88 1.23 -0.42
CA PHE A 159 -7.86 1.79 0.47
C PHE A 159 -8.31 0.74 1.48
N LYS A 160 -8.22 1.07 2.76
CA LYS A 160 -8.74 0.26 3.87
C LYS A 160 -9.38 1.19 4.90
N ILE A 161 -10.34 1.97 4.43
CA ILE A 161 -11.05 2.95 5.24
C ILE A 161 -12.11 2.22 6.07
N ASN A 162 -12.01 2.32 7.40
CA ASN A 162 -12.91 1.62 8.33
C ASN A 162 -14.11 2.47 8.78
N THR A 163 -14.14 3.75 8.39
CA THR A 163 -15.15 4.74 8.82
C THR A 163 -16.12 5.13 7.72
N CYS A 164 -16.22 4.34 6.64
CA CYS A 164 -17.16 4.57 5.55
C CYS A 164 -18.63 4.56 6.05
N TYR A 165 -19.48 5.38 5.44
CA TYR A 165 -20.87 5.52 5.82
C TYR A 165 -21.78 4.93 4.73
N SER A 166 -22.69 4.02 5.11
CA SER A 166 -23.62 3.37 4.17
C SER A 166 -22.93 2.79 2.93
N ALA A 167 -21.81 2.07 3.16
CA ALA A 167 -20.94 1.52 2.12
C ALA A 167 -20.28 2.55 1.19
N THR A 168 -20.32 3.84 1.52
CA THR A 168 -19.67 4.91 0.74
C THR A 168 -18.53 5.52 1.55
N CYS A 169 -17.35 5.61 0.94
CA CYS A 169 -16.14 6.17 1.52
C CYS A 169 -15.85 7.51 0.83
N THR A 170 -16.54 8.58 1.24
CA THR A 170 -16.37 9.91 0.64
C THR A 170 -15.18 10.64 1.24
N ILE A 171 -14.15 10.81 0.42
CA ILE A 171 -13.01 11.69 0.69
C ILE A 171 -13.34 13.05 0.05
N ALA A 172 -13.37 14.09 0.88
CA ALA A 172 -13.67 15.46 0.45
C ALA A 172 -12.41 16.32 0.61
N PRO A 173 -11.58 16.47 -0.44
CA PRO A 173 -10.41 17.33 -0.37
C PRO A 173 -10.80 18.77 0.00
N THR A 174 -10.02 19.38 0.89
CA THR A 174 -10.20 20.77 1.36
C THR A 174 -9.35 21.78 0.56
N SER A 175 -8.54 21.25 -0.35
CA SER A 175 -7.70 21.96 -1.32
C SER A 175 -7.38 21.00 -2.47
N ALA A 176 -6.81 21.48 -3.58
CA ALA A 176 -6.35 20.63 -4.67
C ALA A 176 -5.48 19.47 -4.14
N LEU A 177 -5.77 18.23 -4.56
CA LEU A 177 -4.92 17.09 -4.23
C LEU A 177 -3.53 17.28 -4.86
N PRO A 178 -2.46 16.70 -4.28
CA PRO A 178 -1.14 16.75 -4.90
C PRO A 178 -1.20 16.13 -6.30
N ALA A 179 -0.54 16.75 -7.27
CA ALA A 179 -0.42 16.18 -8.61
C ALA A 179 0.48 14.93 -8.57
N ILE A 180 0.14 13.90 -9.35
CA ILE A 180 0.89 12.66 -9.49
C ILE A 180 2.06 12.89 -10.45
N THR A 181 3.28 12.77 -9.95
CA THR A 181 4.53 12.98 -10.71
C THR A 181 5.36 11.71 -10.85
N VAL A 182 5.04 10.67 -10.09
CA VAL A 182 5.68 9.35 -10.11
C VAL A 182 5.29 8.53 -11.34
N ASN A 183 6.11 7.54 -11.72
CA ASN A 183 5.75 6.55 -12.74
C ASN A 183 5.33 5.21 -12.11
N ASN A 184 4.53 4.44 -12.86
CA ASN A 184 4.06 3.11 -12.45
C ASN A 184 3.28 3.12 -11.11
N LEU A 185 2.61 4.23 -10.79
CA LEU A 185 1.69 4.30 -9.65
C LEU A 185 0.39 3.57 -9.98
N LEU A 186 -0.02 2.64 -9.12
CA LEU A 186 -1.37 2.08 -9.12
C LEU A 186 -2.20 2.73 -8.01
N ILE A 187 -3.25 3.45 -8.35
CA ILE A 187 -4.31 3.84 -7.39
C ILE A 187 -5.49 2.89 -7.61
N ASP A 188 -5.77 2.05 -6.60
CA ASP A 188 -6.76 0.99 -6.72
C ASP A 188 -7.87 1.10 -5.67
N GLY A 189 -8.94 1.82 -6.00
CA GLY A 189 -10.14 1.93 -5.17
C GLY A 189 -10.87 0.60 -4.94
N TYR A 190 -10.62 -0.42 -5.77
CA TYR A 190 -11.22 -1.75 -5.59
C TYR A 190 -10.59 -2.55 -4.44
N THR A 191 -9.51 -2.06 -3.84
CA THR A 191 -8.93 -2.65 -2.62
C THR A 191 -9.76 -2.36 -1.36
N GLN A 192 -10.66 -1.36 -1.41
CA GLN A 192 -11.59 -1.10 -0.33
C GLN A 192 -12.53 -2.28 -0.12
N VAL A 193 -12.66 -2.75 1.13
CA VAL A 193 -13.53 -3.87 1.47
C VAL A 193 -14.97 -3.58 1.02
N GLY A 194 -15.53 -4.49 0.21
CA GLY A 194 -16.88 -4.39 -0.36
C GLY A 194 -16.92 -3.81 -1.78
N ALA A 195 -15.84 -3.25 -2.29
CA ALA A 195 -15.73 -2.83 -3.68
C ALA A 195 -15.52 -4.04 -4.61
N SER A 196 -15.95 -3.93 -5.87
CA SER A 196 -15.75 -4.96 -6.88
C SER A 196 -15.66 -4.34 -8.27
N ALA A 197 -14.67 -4.77 -9.06
CA ALA A 197 -14.54 -4.34 -10.45
C ALA A 197 -15.67 -4.91 -11.32
N ASN A 198 -15.95 -4.25 -12.45
CA ASN A 198 -16.95 -4.72 -13.39
C ASN A 198 -16.52 -6.07 -13.99
N SER A 199 -17.42 -7.05 -13.96
CA SER A 199 -17.25 -8.36 -14.60
C SER A 199 -18.22 -8.57 -15.76
N ALA A 200 -19.25 -7.73 -15.88
CA ALA A 200 -20.22 -7.83 -16.97
C ALA A 200 -19.56 -7.56 -18.32
N THR A 201 -19.92 -8.30 -19.37
CA THR A 201 -19.50 -8.06 -20.75
C THR A 201 -20.56 -7.24 -21.49
N TYR A 202 -20.15 -6.28 -22.31
CA TYR A 202 -21.07 -5.51 -23.17
C TYR A 202 -21.93 -6.47 -24.03
N PRO A 203 -23.24 -6.22 -24.21
CA PRO A 203 -24.00 -5.01 -23.85
C PRO A 203 -24.66 -5.02 -22.47
N ALA A 204 -24.29 -5.92 -21.56
CA ALA A 204 -24.86 -5.89 -20.22
C ALA A 204 -24.44 -4.60 -19.47
N ALA A 205 -25.35 -4.12 -18.62
CA ALA A 205 -25.11 -3.02 -17.69
C ALA A 205 -23.87 -3.29 -16.82
N MET A 206 -23.18 -2.22 -16.41
CA MET A 206 -22.04 -2.32 -15.51
C MET A 206 -22.48 -2.81 -14.13
N ASN A 207 -21.73 -3.77 -13.59
CA ASN A 207 -21.97 -4.38 -12.27
C ASN A 207 -20.84 -4.12 -11.27
N SER A 208 -19.98 -3.13 -11.53
CA SER A 208 -18.98 -2.68 -10.57
C SER A 208 -19.62 -2.09 -9.32
N THR A 209 -19.04 -2.41 -8.17
CA THR A 209 -19.32 -1.78 -6.89
C THR A 209 -18.17 -0.83 -6.58
N VAL A 210 -18.36 0.46 -6.84
CA VAL A 210 -17.40 1.53 -6.52
C VAL A 210 -17.76 2.09 -5.16
N LEU A 211 -16.81 2.16 -4.21
CA LEU A 211 -17.10 2.66 -2.85
C LEU A 211 -16.34 3.94 -2.51
N VAL A 212 -15.17 4.16 -3.10
CA VAL A 212 -14.34 5.33 -2.82
C VAL A 212 -14.82 6.48 -3.70
N VAL A 213 -15.29 7.55 -3.06
CA VAL A 213 -15.75 8.77 -3.73
C VAL A 213 -14.78 9.90 -3.43
N LEU A 214 -14.33 10.58 -4.48
CA LEU A 214 -13.65 11.87 -4.39
C LEU A 214 -14.69 12.96 -4.67
N ASP A 215 -15.03 13.74 -3.65
CA ASP A 215 -15.96 14.86 -3.74
C ASP A 215 -15.21 16.19 -3.70
N GLY A 216 -15.11 16.85 -4.86
CA GLY A 216 -14.35 18.07 -5.06
C GLY A 216 -15.04 19.36 -4.59
N THR A 217 -16.23 19.30 -3.96
CA THR A 217 -16.96 20.50 -3.50
C THR A 217 -16.09 21.46 -2.67
N GLY A 218 -15.20 20.92 -1.83
CA GLY A 218 -14.29 21.68 -0.97
C GLY A 218 -12.88 21.90 -1.54
N ALA A 219 -12.55 21.37 -2.72
CA ALA A 219 -11.17 21.32 -3.21
C ALA A 219 -10.62 22.69 -3.66
N GLY A 220 -11.49 23.67 -3.88
CA GLY A 220 -11.13 25.00 -4.37
C GLY A 220 -11.36 25.17 -5.88
N GLY A 221 -11.10 26.39 -6.36
CA GLY A 221 -11.32 26.77 -7.76
C GLY A 221 -10.22 26.26 -8.69
N GLY A 222 -10.61 25.68 -9.83
CA GLY A 222 -9.70 25.10 -10.82
C GLY A 222 -9.16 23.72 -10.45
N SER A 223 -9.47 23.21 -9.26
CA SER A 223 -8.92 21.95 -8.76
C SER A 223 -9.46 20.74 -9.50
N GLU A 224 -8.54 19.86 -9.88
CA GLU A 224 -8.79 18.61 -10.57
C GLU A 224 -9.02 17.47 -9.57
N GLY A 225 -9.80 16.46 -9.95
CA GLY A 225 -10.02 15.27 -9.13
C GLY A 225 -8.77 14.40 -9.04
N ILE A 226 -8.22 14.06 -10.20
CA ILE A 226 -6.92 13.40 -10.35
C ILE A 226 -6.11 14.20 -11.38
N ASP A 227 -4.95 14.71 -10.97
CA ASP A 227 -4.00 15.42 -11.84
C ASP A 227 -2.74 14.58 -12.01
N ILE A 228 -2.50 14.03 -13.20
CA ILE A 228 -1.26 13.35 -13.56
C ILE A 228 -0.37 14.36 -14.30
N ASN A 229 0.71 14.79 -13.64
CA ASN A 229 1.63 15.81 -14.13
C ASN A 229 3.01 15.21 -14.44
N GLY A 230 3.13 14.59 -15.61
CA GLY A 230 4.38 14.04 -16.15
C GLY A 230 4.66 12.57 -15.78
N GLY A 231 3.92 12.00 -14.84
CA GLY A 231 4.01 10.57 -14.51
C GLY A 231 3.62 9.68 -15.69
N ASN A 232 4.33 8.56 -15.86
CA ASN A 232 4.10 7.57 -16.92
C ASN A 232 3.60 6.24 -16.36
N ALA A 233 2.87 5.49 -17.17
CA ALA A 233 2.43 4.14 -16.84
C ALA A 233 1.61 4.05 -15.52
N ASN A 234 0.99 5.15 -15.09
CA ASN A 234 0.16 5.15 -13.90
C ASN A 234 -1.22 4.57 -14.23
N THR A 235 -1.80 3.83 -13.30
CA THR A 235 -3.16 3.28 -13.41
C THR A 235 -4.02 3.84 -12.29
N VAL A 236 -5.17 4.42 -12.65
CA VAL A 236 -6.15 4.92 -11.68
C VAL A 236 -7.46 4.17 -11.92
N ARG A 237 -7.94 3.45 -10.90
CA ARG A 237 -9.16 2.65 -11.00
C ARG A 237 -10.01 2.60 -9.73
N GLY A 238 -11.29 2.29 -9.90
CA GLY A 238 -12.22 2.03 -8.80
C GLY A 238 -12.62 3.26 -7.99
N LEU A 239 -12.56 4.46 -8.59
CA LEU A 239 -12.94 5.72 -7.95
C LEU A 239 -14.22 6.29 -8.58
N SER A 240 -15.06 6.92 -7.75
CA SER A 240 -16.08 7.88 -8.22
C SER A 240 -15.55 9.30 -8.02
N ILE A 241 -15.53 10.11 -9.07
CA ILE A 241 -14.88 11.44 -9.09
C ILE A 241 -15.88 12.50 -9.52
N VAL A 242 -16.31 13.34 -8.58
CA VAL A 242 -17.42 14.29 -8.76
C VAL A 242 -17.17 15.64 -8.11
N ASN A 243 -17.95 16.64 -8.50
CA ASN A 243 -18.00 18.00 -7.95
C ASN A 243 -16.69 18.78 -7.99
N PHE A 244 -15.69 18.37 -8.79
CA PHE A 244 -14.49 19.17 -8.97
C PHE A 244 -14.76 20.37 -9.87
N SER A 245 -14.22 21.53 -9.51
CA SER A 245 -14.36 22.75 -10.30
C SER A 245 -13.48 22.74 -11.57
N GLY A 246 -12.43 21.92 -11.58
CA GLY A 246 -11.59 21.61 -12.74
C GLY A 246 -12.08 20.40 -13.53
N TYR A 247 -11.13 19.56 -13.93
CA TYR A 247 -11.37 18.28 -14.59
C TYR A 247 -11.63 17.18 -13.56
N GLY A 248 -12.46 16.18 -13.87
CA GLY A 248 -12.50 14.97 -13.07
C GLY A 248 -11.14 14.27 -13.08
N VAL A 249 -10.60 14.04 -14.28
CA VAL A 249 -9.23 13.55 -14.49
C VAL A 249 -8.52 14.40 -15.53
N LEU A 250 -7.32 14.88 -15.21
CA LEU A 250 -6.42 15.57 -16.11
C LEU A 250 -5.11 14.79 -16.23
N VAL A 251 -4.70 14.47 -17.46
CA VAL A 251 -3.33 14.02 -17.76
C VAL A 251 -2.65 15.17 -18.50
N ARG A 252 -1.73 15.85 -17.82
CA ARG A 252 -0.99 16.98 -18.37
C ARG A 252 0.05 16.53 -19.39
N ALA A 253 0.60 17.50 -20.10
CA ALA A 253 1.68 17.28 -21.06
C ALA A 253 2.80 16.42 -20.46
N SER A 254 3.41 15.57 -21.28
CA SER A 254 4.48 14.59 -21.00
C SER A 254 4.14 13.27 -20.30
N GLY A 255 2.97 13.10 -19.66
CA GLY A 255 2.59 11.80 -19.10
C GLY A 255 2.12 10.81 -20.18
N THR A 256 2.76 9.65 -20.32
CA THR A 256 2.41 8.64 -21.35
C THR A 256 2.07 7.29 -20.73
N ASN A 257 1.34 6.45 -21.47
CA ASN A 257 0.93 5.12 -21.03
C ASN A 257 0.08 5.12 -19.75
N ASN A 258 -0.53 6.25 -19.38
CA ASN A 258 -1.41 6.30 -18.22
C ASN A 258 -2.75 5.65 -18.56
N LYS A 259 -3.29 4.89 -17.61
CA LYS A 259 -4.51 4.11 -17.75
C LYS A 259 -5.55 4.63 -16.76
N ILE A 260 -6.63 5.17 -17.29
CA ILE A 260 -7.80 5.59 -16.52
C ILE A 260 -8.88 4.54 -16.77
N GLN A 261 -9.14 3.67 -15.79
CA GLN A 261 -9.86 2.42 -15.99
C GLN A 261 -10.86 2.15 -14.86
N GLY A 262 -12.06 1.63 -15.17
CA GLY A 262 -12.97 1.18 -14.12
C GLY A 262 -13.42 2.27 -13.14
N ASN A 263 -13.47 3.54 -13.55
CA ASN A 263 -13.88 4.68 -12.72
C ASN A 263 -15.26 5.19 -13.11
N TYR A 264 -15.90 5.87 -12.17
CA TYR A 264 -17.14 6.63 -12.36
C TYR A 264 -16.80 8.13 -12.32
N ILE A 265 -16.85 8.81 -13.45
CA ILE A 265 -16.39 10.19 -13.60
C ILE A 265 -17.58 11.09 -13.90
N GLY A 266 -17.90 11.99 -12.97
CA GLY A 266 -19.07 12.88 -13.03
C GLY A 266 -20.39 12.21 -12.61
N VAL A 267 -20.35 10.95 -12.19
CA VAL A 267 -21.49 10.26 -11.56
C VAL A 267 -21.08 9.74 -10.20
N TRP A 268 -22.04 9.72 -9.27
CA TRP A 268 -21.86 9.21 -7.92
C TRP A 268 -21.56 7.69 -7.93
N ASN A 269 -21.23 7.14 -6.77
CA ASN A 269 -20.84 5.73 -6.65
C ASN A 269 -21.96 4.72 -6.94
N ASP A 270 -23.21 5.16 -6.98
CA ASP A 270 -24.35 4.37 -7.45
C ASP A 270 -24.37 4.18 -8.98
N GLY A 271 -23.50 4.89 -9.70
CA GLY A 271 -23.38 4.87 -11.16
C GLY A 271 -24.51 5.56 -11.92
N THR A 272 -25.45 6.23 -11.22
CA THR A 272 -26.67 6.83 -11.83
C THR A 272 -26.89 8.29 -11.42
N THR A 273 -26.49 8.69 -10.21
CA THR A 273 -26.66 10.06 -9.75
C THR A 273 -25.65 10.99 -10.41
N ALA A 274 -26.14 11.86 -11.28
CA ALA A 274 -25.37 12.85 -12.02
C ALA A 274 -24.96 14.04 -11.12
N LEU A 275 -23.66 14.27 -10.95
CA LEU A 275 -23.11 15.40 -10.17
C LEU A 275 -22.12 16.23 -10.99
N GLY A 276 -21.40 15.58 -11.89
CA GLY A 276 -20.51 16.20 -12.84
C GLY A 276 -19.18 16.64 -12.28
N ASN A 277 -18.35 17.17 -13.18
CA ASN A 277 -17.22 18.04 -12.88
C ASN A 277 -17.38 19.28 -13.77
N VAL A 278 -16.95 20.44 -13.29
CA VAL A 278 -17.33 21.73 -13.88
C VAL A 278 -16.64 21.96 -15.22
N THR A 279 -15.33 21.76 -15.32
CA THR A 279 -14.63 22.02 -16.58
C THR A 279 -14.95 20.94 -17.61
N ARG A 280 -14.52 19.69 -17.35
CA ARG A 280 -14.78 18.49 -18.18
C ARG A 280 -14.62 17.22 -17.34
N GLY A 281 -15.02 16.07 -17.90
CA GLY A 281 -14.89 14.77 -17.24
C GLY A 281 -13.43 14.33 -17.25
N VAL A 282 -12.92 14.02 -18.44
CA VAL A 282 -11.52 13.62 -18.67
C VAL A 282 -10.87 14.53 -19.70
N ARG A 283 -9.63 14.96 -19.43
CA ARG A 283 -8.79 15.64 -20.41
C ARG A 283 -7.39 15.03 -20.48
N PHE A 284 -6.96 14.69 -21.70
CA PHE A 284 -5.58 14.28 -21.97
C PHE A 284 -4.88 15.35 -22.81
N GLU A 285 -3.82 15.93 -22.27
CA GLU A 285 -2.93 16.89 -22.95
C GLU A 285 -1.64 16.25 -23.49
N SER A 286 -1.46 14.96 -23.23
CA SER A 286 -0.31 14.15 -23.66
C SER A 286 -0.74 12.96 -24.51
N ASN A 287 0.24 12.38 -25.21
CA ASN A 287 0.00 11.31 -26.17
C ASN A 287 -0.01 9.93 -25.50
N SER A 288 -0.58 8.95 -26.19
CA SER A 288 -0.42 7.51 -25.86
C SER A 288 -0.93 7.12 -24.48
N ASN A 289 -2.08 7.66 -24.07
CA ASN A 289 -2.78 7.26 -22.84
C ASN A 289 -4.07 6.48 -23.16
N TYR A 290 -4.55 5.74 -22.17
CA TYR A 290 -5.71 4.87 -22.27
C TYR A 290 -6.81 5.37 -21.35
N LEU A 291 -7.98 5.60 -21.93
CA LEU A 291 -9.22 5.78 -21.20
C LEU A 291 -10.09 4.56 -21.48
N GLY A 292 -10.13 3.65 -20.51
CA GLY A 292 -10.81 2.37 -20.61
C GLY A 292 -9.90 1.25 -21.07
N ILE A 293 -10.40 0.39 -21.97
CA ILE A 293 -9.74 -0.84 -22.38
C ILE A 293 -8.39 -0.55 -23.04
N ASP A 294 -7.33 -1.22 -22.59
CA ASP A 294 -5.98 -1.05 -23.13
C ASP A 294 -5.57 -2.08 -24.19
N GLY A 295 -6.34 -3.18 -24.30
CA GLY A 295 -6.15 -4.21 -25.31
C GLY A 295 -5.07 -5.24 -24.98
N ASP A 296 -4.66 -5.36 -23.72
CA ASP A 296 -3.71 -6.39 -23.28
C ASP A 296 -4.33 -7.81 -23.18
N GLY A 297 -5.65 -7.92 -23.31
CA GLY A 297 -6.42 -9.16 -23.24
C GLY A 297 -6.69 -9.65 -21.81
N VAL A 298 -6.42 -8.84 -20.79
CA VAL A 298 -6.56 -9.17 -19.38
C VAL A 298 -7.62 -8.29 -18.73
N SER A 299 -8.68 -8.91 -18.20
CA SER A 299 -9.71 -8.21 -17.40
C SER A 299 -10.39 -7.03 -18.11
N GLU A 300 -10.51 -7.04 -19.43
CA GLU A 300 -11.06 -5.93 -20.25
C GLU A 300 -12.44 -5.42 -19.78
N ALA A 301 -13.27 -6.29 -19.19
CA ALA A 301 -14.54 -5.88 -18.60
C ALA A 301 -14.36 -4.90 -17.42
N ALA A 302 -13.34 -5.09 -16.59
CA ALA A 302 -13.05 -4.28 -15.42
C ALA A 302 -12.55 -2.87 -15.78
N GLU A 303 -12.06 -2.68 -17.00
CA GLU A 303 -11.41 -1.45 -17.43
C GLU A 303 -12.41 -0.37 -17.86
N ARG A 304 -13.68 -0.73 -18.08
CA ARG A 304 -14.72 0.19 -18.55
C ARG A 304 -14.98 1.30 -17.54
N ASN A 305 -14.89 2.57 -17.96
CA ASN A 305 -15.32 3.69 -17.15
C ASN A 305 -16.77 4.09 -17.47
N ILE A 306 -17.42 4.78 -16.53
CA ILE A 306 -18.58 5.63 -16.78
C ILE A 306 -18.09 7.07 -16.78
N ILE A 307 -18.35 7.83 -17.84
CA ILE A 307 -18.03 9.26 -17.91
C ILE A 307 -19.27 10.02 -18.36
N ALA A 308 -19.91 10.74 -17.44
CA ALA A 308 -21.14 11.46 -17.73
C ALA A 308 -21.25 12.78 -16.96
N SER A 309 -22.27 13.56 -17.33
CA SER A 309 -22.80 14.66 -16.55
C SER A 309 -21.87 15.84 -16.25
N THR A 310 -20.95 16.17 -17.16
CA THR A 310 -20.07 17.35 -16.99
C THR A 310 -20.85 18.66 -17.15
N SER A 311 -20.77 19.57 -16.18
CA SER A 311 -21.68 20.72 -16.11
C SER A 311 -21.25 21.94 -16.95
N GLY A 312 -20.01 22.00 -17.43
CA GLY A 312 -19.49 23.11 -18.23
C GLY A 312 -18.76 22.75 -19.52
N GLY A 313 -18.79 21.48 -19.96
CA GLY A 313 -17.99 21.05 -21.12
C GLY A 313 -18.27 19.65 -21.66
N TRP A 314 -17.21 19.05 -22.22
CA TRP A 314 -17.23 17.75 -22.87
C TRP A 314 -16.98 16.64 -21.84
N ASN A 315 -17.60 15.47 -22.00
CA ASN A 315 -17.26 14.29 -21.19
C ASN A 315 -15.77 13.93 -21.33
N ILE A 316 -15.25 14.00 -22.56
CA ILE A 316 -13.86 13.65 -22.90
C ILE A 316 -13.31 14.72 -23.85
N ASP A 317 -12.09 15.18 -23.57
CA ASP A 317 -11.32 16.11 -24.41
C ASP A 317 -9.88 15.62 -24.57
N LEU A 318 -9.50 15.27 -25.80
CA LEU A 318 -8.17 14.77 -26.14
C LEU A 318 -7.44 15.83 -26.94
N ALA A 319 -6.51 16.53 -26.31
CA ALA A 319 -5.71 17.60 -26.91
C ALA A 319 -4.38 17.10 -27.50
N ALA A 320 -4.23 15.78 -27.66
CA ALA A 320 -3.00 15.10 -28.03
C ALA A 320 -3.28 13.79 -28.80
N ASN A 321 -2.26 13.28 -29.50
CA ASN A 321 -2.36 12.16 -30.44
C ASN A 321 -2.21 10.79 -29.78
N SER A 322 -2.59 9.74 -30.52
CA SER A 322 -2.38 8.33 -30.13
C SER A 322 -3.00 7.93 -28.78
N ASN A 323 -3.95 8.71 -28.28
CA ASN A 323 -4.76 8.33 -27.13
C ASN A 323 -5.82 7.32 -27.55
N ILE A 324 -6.09 6.34 -26.69
CA ILE A 324 -7.07 5.28 -26.93
C ILE A 324 -8.23 5.48 -25.96
N VAL A 325 -9.44 5.58 -26.52
CA VAL A 325 -10.70 5.58 -25.76
C VAL A 325 -11.48 4.34 -26.18
N ALA A 326 -11.58 3.37 -25.28
CA ALA A 326 -12.20 2.08 -25.60
C ALA A 326 -13.03 1.53 -24.44
N GLY A 327 -14.18 0.94 -24.76
CA GLY A 327 -15.01 0.23 -23.79
C GLY A 327 -15.74 1.08 -22.75
N ASN A 328 -15.76 2.41 -22.85
CA ASN A 328 -16.42 3.27 -21.85
C ASN A 328 -17.92 3.47 -22.10
N PHE A 329 -18.67 3.70 -21.02
CA PHE A 329 -20.02 4.24 -21.04
C PHE A 329 -19.91 5.77 -20.98
N ILE A 330 -20.33 6.47 -22.05
CA ILE A 330 -20.09 7.91 -22.20
C ILE A 330 -21.42 8.64 -22.37
N GLY A 331 -21.71 9.57 -21.47
CA GLY A 331 -22.96 10.34 -21.47
C GLY A 331 -24.20 9.55 -21.04
N VAL A 332 -23.99 8.35 -20.49
CA VAL A 332 -25.01 7.45 -19.97
C VAL A 332 -24.62 6.99 -18.57
N ASP A 333 -25.57 6.44 -17.82
CA ASP A 333 -25.33 5.86 -16.51
C ASP A 333 -24.86 4.39 -16.62
N LYS A 334 -24.69 3.70 -15.49
CA LYS A 334 -24.23 2.30 -15.46
C LYS A 334 -25.13 1.31 -16.21
N ASP A 335 -26.39 1.66 -16.44
CA ASP A 335 -27.39 0.77 -17.04
C ASP A 335 -27.48 0.92 -18.58
N GLY A 336 -26.88 1.97 -19.15
CA GLY A 336 -26.68 2.15 -20.59
C GLY A 336 -27.65 3.10 -21.27
#